data_AF-A0A7Y6GHQ9-F1
#
_entry.id   AF-A0A7Y6GHQ9-F1
#
_cell.length_a   1.000
_cell.length_b   1.000
_cell.length_c   1.000
_cell.angle_alpha   90.00
_cell.angle_beta   90.00
_cell.angle_gamma   90.00
#
_symmetry.space_group_name_H-M   'P 1'
#
loop_
_entity.id
_entity.type
_entity.pdbx_description
1 polymer ?
#
loop_
_entity_poly.entity_id
_entity_poly.type
_entity_poly.pdbx_seq_one_letter_code
_entity_poly.pdbx_strand_id
1 'polypeptide(L)'
;MLRRDYGLVELSFQEENGFWPCFGVSVRVHRLRWDTVAGVPAALRGRYGDFADSTRWADLADAIVRLGCSVEPEPDEAGTTGDIRRYRVPESGVRIFVRGGEGAQGAAGEVWSLSVSPAWWREGG
;
A
#
# COMPACT_ATOMS: atom_id res chain seq x y z
N MET A 1 17.69 -9.66 -0.48
CA MET A 1 16.29 -9.36 -0.11
C MET A 1 15.40 -10.45 -0.69
N LEU A 2 14.48 -10.98 0.10
CA LEU A 2 13.48 -11.96 -0.32
C LEU A 2 12.09 -11.32 -0.26
N ARG A 3 11.32 -11.47 -1.33
CA ARG A 3 9.93 -11.02 -1.41
C ARG A 3 9.01 -12.24 -1.51
N ARG A 4 7.99 -12.29 -0.67
CA ARG A 4 6.92 -13.28 -0.72
C ARG A 4 5.63 -12.59 -1.10
N ASP A 5 5.12 -12.92 -2.28
CA ASP A 5 3.94 -12.31 -2.87
C ASP A 5 2.77 -13.30 -2.82
N TYR A 6 1.66 -12.86 -2.22
CA TYR A 6 0.43 -13.63 -2.07
C TYR A 6 -0.75 -12.99 -2.81
N GLY A 7 -0.48 -12.24 -3.88
CA GLY A 7 -1.49 -11.51 -4.64
C GLY A 7 -1.78 -10.16 -3.99
N LEU A 8 -2.68 -10.12 -3.01
CA LEU A 8 -3.05 -8.89 -2.33
C LEU A 8 -1.98 -8.41 -1.33
N VAL A 9 -1.27 -9.33 -0.69
CA VAL A 9 -0.30 -9.03 0.36
C VAL A 9 1.09 -9.46 -0.08
N GLU A 10 2.05 -8.56 0.09
CA GLU A 10 3.46 -8.78 -0.19
C GLU A 10 4.27 -8.57 1.09
N LEU A 11 5.12 -9.54 1.42
CA LEU A 11 6.04 -9.49 2.56
C LEU A 11 7.48 -9.40 2.08
N SER A 12 8.26 -8.52 2.69
CA SER A 12 9.67 -8.30 2.38
C SER A 12 10.55 -8.68 3.57
N PHE A 13 11.57 -9.49 3.28
CA PHE A 13 12.54 -10.00 4.25
C PHE A 13 13.95 -9.63 3.83
N GLN A 14 14.79 -9.33 4.80
CA GLN A 14 16.21 -9.03 4.60
C GLN A 14 17.02 -9.94 5.50
N GLU A 15 18.16 -10.41 5.00
CA GLU A 15 19.06 -11.21 5.80
C GLU A 15 19.86 -10.30 6.74
N GLU A 16 19.83 -10.61 8.03
CA GLU A 16 20.57 -9.92 9.09
C GLU A 16 21.15 -10.97 10.04
N ASN A 17 22.49 -11.08 10.08
CA ASN A 17 23.22 -12.02 10.93
C ASN A 17 22.73 -13.48 10.82
N GLY A 18 22.40 -13.94 9.61
CA GLY A 18 21.88 -15.29 9.35
C GLY A 18 20.39 -15.48 9.67
N PHE A 19 19.70 -14.45 10.14
CA PHE A 19 18.25 -14.43 10.30
C PHE A 19 17.58 -13.70 9.13
N TRP A 20 16.31 -13.99 8.87
CA TRP A 20 15.51 -13.32 7.84
C TRP A 20 14.33 -12.57 8.48
N PRO A 21 14.56 -11.47 9.22
CA PRO A 21 13.47 -10.65 9.74
C PRO A 21 12.59 -10.09 8.61
N CYS A 22 11.29 -10.07 8.86
CA CYS A 22 10.35 -9.33 8.03
C CYS A 22 10.53 -7.84 8.32
N PHE A 23 10.90 -7.08 7.30
CA PHE A 23 11.08 -5.63 7.42
C PHE A 23 10.01 -4.86 6.64
N GLY A 24 9.15 -5.50 5.85
CA GLY A 24 8.15 -4.76 5.10
C GLY A 24 6.90 -5.56 4.81
N VAL A 25 5.75 -4.89 4.89
CA VAL A 25 4.44 -5.42 4.52
C VAL A 25 3.78 -4.44 3.57
N SER A 26 3.30 -4.92 2.44
CA SER A 26 2.58 -4.12 1.44
C SER A 26 1.25 -4.75 1.06
N VAL A 27 0.23 -3.92 0.92
CA VAL A 27 -1.07 -4.28 0.33
C VAL A 27 -1.11 -3.74 -1.10
N ARG A 28 -1.24 -4.64 -2.08
CA ARG A 28 -1.15 -4.38 -3.52
C ARG A 28 -2.54 -4.18 -4.13
N VAL A 29 -3.26 -3.15 -3.67
CA VAL A 29 -4.69 -2.89 -3.98
C VAL A 29 -4.99 -2.89 -5.48
N HIS A 30 -4.13 -2.32 -6.32
CA HIS A 30 -4.32 -2.26 -7.77
C HIS A 30 -4.53 -3.62 -8.46
N ARG A 31 -4.13 -4.73 -7.83
CA ARG A 31 -4.28 -6.08 -8.40
C ARG A 31 -5.71 -6.59 -8.35
N LEU A 32 -6.54 -6.04 -7.45
CA LEU A 32 -7.96 -6.37 -7.34
C LEU A 32 -8.73 -6.07 -8.62
N ARG A 33 -8.24 -5.15 -9.46
CA ARG A 33 -8.85 -4.77 -10.73
C ARG A 33 -8.88 -5.89 -11.78
N TRP A 34 -7.98 -6.86 -11.69
CA TRP A 34 -7.88 -7.93 -12.70
C TRP A 34 -8.55 -9.22 -12.24
N ASP A 35 -8.33 -9.63 -10.98
CA ASP A 35 -8.94 -10.84 -10.44
C ASP A 35 -8.95 -10.80 -8.90
N THR A 36 -10.12 -10.60 -8.32
CA THR A 36 -10.32 -10.63 -6.86
C THR A 36 -10.35 -12.05 -6.29
N VAL A 37 -10.73 -13.06 -7.08
CA VAL A 37 -10.88 -14.45 -6.63
C VAL A 37 -9.52 -15.14 -6.51
N ALA A 38 -8.65 -14.96 -7.51
CA ALA A 38 -7.28 -15.46 -7.49
C ALA A 38 -6.32 -14.50 -6.78
N GLY A 39 -6.57 -13.19 -6.85
CA GLY A 39 -5.71 -12.18 -6.25
C GLY A 39 -5.82 -12.05 -4.73
N VAL A 40 -6.92 -12.54 -4.13
CA VAL A 40 -7.13 -12.51 -2.69
C VAL A 40 -7.10 -13.93 -2.09
N PRO A 41 -6.13 -14.21 -1.19
CA PRO A 41 -6.09 -15.47 -0.45
C PRO A 41 -7.44 -15.85 0.17
N ALA A 42 -7.84 -17.12 0.05
CA ALA A 42 -9.14 -17.60 0.51
C ALA A 42 -9.42 -17.29 1.99
N ALA A 43 -8.39 -17.33 2.84
CA ALA A 43 -8.52 -16.96 4.26
C ALA A 43 -8.92 -15.49 4.46
N LEU A 44 -8.46 -14.57 3.62
CA LEU A 44 -8.85 -13.16 3.68
C LEU A 44 -10.28 -12.97 3.17
N ARG A 45 -10.66 -13.64 2.08
CA ARG A 45 -12.05 -13.63 1.59
C ARG A 45 -13.03 -14.19 2.61
N GLY A 46 -12.68 -15.31 3.26
CA GLY A 46 -13.51 -15.91 4.31
C GLY A 46 -13.66 -15.03 5.55
N ARG A 47 -12.68 -14.18 5.86
CA ARG A 47 -12.70 -13.30 7.04
C ARG A 47 -13.35 -11.94 6.77
N TYR A 48 -13.09 -11.35 5.60
CA TYR A 48 -13.46 -9.97 5.28
C TYR A 48 -14.56 -9.85 4.23
N GLY A 49 -15.00 -10.98 3.65
CA GLY A 49 -16.02 -11.01 2.61
C GLY A 49 -15.47 -10.66 1.23
N ASP A 50 -16.34 -10.08 0.40
CA ASP A 50 -16.01 -9.69 -0.96
C ASP A 50 -15.15 -8.43 -0.98
N PHE A 51 -14.18 -8.42 -1.90
CA PHE A 51 -13.28 -7.29 -2.11
C PHE A 51 -13.74 -6.54 -3.36
N ALA A 52 -13.89 -5.22 -3.23
CA ALA A 52 -14.09 -4.35 -4.38
C ALA A 52 -12.86 -4.41 -5.30
N ASP A 53 -13.07 -4.17 -6.59
CA ASP A 53 -12.01 -4.13 -7.62
C ASP A 53 -11.04 -2.95 -7.42
N SER A 54 -11.45 -1.95 -6.65
CA SER A 54 -10.75 -0.70 -6.40
C SER A 54 -11.15 -0.11 -5.04
N THR A 55 -10.32 0.81 -4.55
CA THR A 55 -10.61 1.57 -3.32
C THR A 55 -10.37 3.05 -3.59
N ARG A 56 -11.35 3.89 -3.27
CA ARG A 56 -11.20 5.35 -3.40
C ARG A 56 -10.34 5.90 -2.28
N TRP A 57 -9.50 6.87 -2.64
CA TRP A 57 -8.66 7.58 -1.69
C TRP A 57 -9.48 8.29 -0.62
N ALA A 58 -10.57 8.96 -1.00
CA ALA A 58 -11.42 9.68 -0.05
C ALA A 58 -11.96 8.75 1.06
N ASP A 59 -12.49 7.58 0.69
CA ASP A 59 -13.02 6.61 1.64
C ASP A 59 -11.95 6.08 2.60
N LEU A 60 -10.74 5.83 2.09
CA LEU A 60 -9.60 5.39 2.90
C LEU A 60 -9.13 6.50 3.84
N ALA A 61 -8.99 7.73 3.34
CA ALA A 61 -8.58 8.88 4.14
C ALA A 61 -9.56 9.13 5.29
N ASP A 62 -10.86 9.12 5.00
CA ASP A 62 -11.90 9.27 6.02
C ASP A 62 -11.87 8.13 7.04
N ALA A 63 -11.59 6.90 6.61
CA ALA A 63 -11.43 5.77 7.51
C ALA A 63 -10.22 5.93 8.44
N ILE A 64 -9.09 6.43 7.94
CA ILE A 64 -7.90 6.69 8.74
C ILE A 64 -8.17 7.79 9.78
N VAL A 65 -8.84 8.87 9.37
CA VAL A 65 -9.23 9.96 10.29
C VAL A 65 -10.19 9.47 11.37
N ARG A 66 -11.16 8.60 11.03
CA ARG A 66 -12.05 7.98 12.03
C ARG A 66 -11.33 7.08 13.03
N LEU A 67 -10.16 6.56 12.68
CA LEU A 67 -9.29 5.82 13.60
C LEU A 67 -8.46 6.74 14.52
N GLY A 68 -8.59 8.06 14.38
CA GLY A 68 -7.84 9.05 15.16
C GLY A 68 -6.42 9.31 14.62
N CYS A 69 -6.13 8.87 13.39
CA CYS A 69 -4.84 9.10 12.75
C CYS A 69 -4.90 10.26 11.76
N SER A 70 -3.74 10.87 11.51
CA SER A 70 -3.56 11.90 10.51
C SER A 70 -3.05 11.33 9.18
N VAL A 71 -3.29 12.07 8.12
CA VAL A 71 -2.73 11.77 6.80
C VAL A 71 -2.02 13.02 6.30
N GLU A 72 -0.75 12.86 5.95
CA GLU A 72 0.10 13.93 5.46
C GLU A 72 0.53 13.65 4.02
N PRO A 73 0.53 14.64 3.11
CA PRO A 73 1.16 14.50 1.80
C PRO A 73 2.66 14.23 1.98
N GLU A 74 3.19 13.24 1.28
CA GLU A 74 4.63 12.97 1.25
C GLU A 74 5.17 13.40 -0.13
N PRO A 75 5.97 14.48 -0.22
CA PRO A 75 6.51 14.93 -1.49
C PRO A 75 7.44 13.87 -2.08
N ASP A 76 7.33 13.65 -3.39
CA ASP A 76 8.27 12.84 -4.15
C ASP A 76 9.53 13.67 -4.41
N GLU A 77 10.54 13.60 -3.55
CA GLU A 77 11.79 14.38 -3.67
C GLU A 77 12.50 14.15 -5.01
N ALA A 78 12.26 13.00 -5.65
CA ALA A 78 12.81 12.67 -6.96
C ALA A 78 11.96 13.15 -8.14
N GLY A 79 10.73 13.65 -7.92
CA GLY A 79 9.81 14.09 -8.98
C GLY A 79 9.48 13.02 -10.04
N THR A 80 9.68 11.74 -9.72
CA THR A 80 9.74 10.64 -10.70
C THR A 80 8.39 10.01 -11.00
N THR A 81 7.31 10.39 -10.29
CA THR A 81 5.98 9.79 -10.49
C THR A 81 4.85 10.82 -10.55
N GLY A 82 4.75 11.56 -11.66
CA GLY A 82 3.61 12.45 -11.93
C GLY A 82 2.23 11.76 -11.84
N ASP A 83 2.21 10.42 -12.01
CA ASP A 83 1.01 9.60 -11.97
C ASP A 83 0.66 9.01 -10.59
N ILE A 84 1.51 9.17 -9.57
CA ILE A 84 1.28 8.63 -8.22
C ILE A 84 1.54 9.70 -7.15
N ARG A 85 0.47 10.09 -6.44
CA ARG A 85 0.54 10.88 -5.21
C ARG A 85 0.87 9.98 -4.03
N ARG A 86 1.71 10.47 -3.13
CA ARG A 86 2.11 9.74 -1.92
C ARG A 86 1.59 10.44 -0.68
N TYR A 87 1.16 9.65 0.28
CA TYR A 87 0.73 10.11 1.60
C TYR A 87 1.35 9.23 2.67
N ARG A 88 1.52 9.79 3.86
CA ARG A 88 2.01 9.10 5.05
C ARG A 88 0.99 9.20 6.17
N VAL A 89 0.90 8.14 6.97
CA VAL A 89 0.20 8.12 8.26
C VAL A 89 1.27 8.07 9.36
N PRO A 90 1.67 9.21 9.95
CA PRO A 90 2.79 9.28 10.89
C PRO A 90 2.69 8.31 12.07
N GLU A 91 1.48 8.08 12.58
CA GLU A 91 1.19 7.27 13.77
C GLU A 91 1.42 5.77 13.54
N SER A 92 1.30 5.30 12.30
CA SER A 92 1.46 3.88 11.94
C SER A 92 2.69 3.61 11.10
N GLY A 93 3.26 4.66 10.49
CA GLY A 93 4.31 4.50 9.49
C GLY A 93 3.81 3.93 8.15
N VAL A 94 2.52 3.95 7.89
CA VAL A 94 2.03 3.52 6.58
C VAL A 94 2.29 4.61 5.54
N ARG A 95 2.85 4.22 4.39
CA ARG A 95 2.84 5.01 3.16
C ARG A 95 1.71 4.52 2.26
N ILE A 96 1.02 5.47 1.65
CA ILE A 96 -0.13 5.24 0.78
C ILE A 96 0.17 5.85 -0.58
N PHE A 97 -0.01 5.04 -1.62
CA PHE A 97 0.22 5.43 -2.99
C PHE A 97 -1.13 5.54 -3.68
N VAL A 98 -1.43 6.71 -4.25
CA VAL A 98 -2.72 7.07 -4.84
C VAL A 98 -2.50 7.54 -6.26
N ARG A 99 -3.36 7.15 -7.19
CA ARG A 99 -3.23 7.59 -8.59
C ARG A 99 -3.47 9.10 -8.74
N GLY A 100 -2.53 9.78 -9.38
CA GLY A 100 -2.46 11.22 -9.60
C GLY A 100 -3.24 11.74 -10.81
N GLY A 101 -3.41 10.94 -11.87
CA GLY A 101 -4.09 11.38 -13.11
C GLY A 101 -4.81 10.27 -13.90
N GLU A 102 -5.58 10.68 -14.92
CA GLU A 102 -6.22 9.80 -15.92
C GLU A 102 -5.18 9.20 -16.88
N GLY A 103 -4.40 8.25 -16.39
CA GLY A 103 -3.63 7.34 -17.25
C GLY A 103 -4.48 6.12 -17.64
N ALA A 104 -4.13 5.44 -18.75
CA ALA A 104 -4.89 4.39 -19.45
C ALA A 104 -5.36 3.13 -18.66
N GLN A 105 -5.16 3.05 -17.35
CA GLN A 105 -5.41 1.84 -16.55
C GLN A 105 -6.11 2.13 -15.21
N GLY A 106 -7.08 3.06 -15.13
CA GLY A 106 -8.01 3.19 -13.98
C GLY A 106 -8.26 4.63 -13.53
N ALA A 107 -9.25 4.84 -12.66
CA ALA A 107 -9.71 6.19 -12.32
C ALA A 107 -8.72 6.93 -11.39
N ALA A 108 -8.58 8.24 -11.61
CA ALA A 108 -7.85 9.11 -10.71
C ALA A 108 -8.42 9.02 -9.28
N GLY A 109 -7.54 9.11 -8.28
CA GLY A 109 -7.94 9.02 -6.88
C GLY A 109 -8.23 7.61 -6.37
N GLU A 110 -7.87 6.57 -7.11
CA GLU A 110 -7.84 5.20 -6.59
C GLU A 110 -6.53 4.89 -5.86
N VAL A 111 -6.63 4.12 -4.79
CA VAL A 111 -5.50 3.62 -4.01
C VAL A 111 -4.77 2.54 -4.81
N TRP A 112 -3.49 2.74 -5.05
CA TRP A 112 -2.63 1.82 -5.76
C TRP A 112 -2.04 0.75 -4.85
N SER A 113 -1.49 1.18 -3.71
CA SER A 113 -0.93 0.30 -2.69
C SER A 113 -0.78 1.02 -1.36
N LEU A 114 -0.72 0.25 -0.28
CA LEU A 114 -0.30 0.71 1.03
C LEU A 114 0.92 -0.11 1.45
N SER A 115 1.81 0.48 2.23
CA SER A 115 2.98 -0.26 2.67
C SER A 115 3.60 0.32 3.93
N VAL A 116 4.13 -0.55 4.77
CA VAL A 116 4.89 -0.19 5.97
C VAL A 116 6.23 -0.93 5.94
N SER A 117 7.33 -0.21 6.22
CA SER A 117 8.66 -0.81 6.36
C SER A 117 9.57 0.11 7.18
N PRO A 118 10.30 -0.40 8.18
CA PRO A 118 11.25 0.39 8.94
C PRO A 118 12.43 0.92 8.10
N ALA A 119 12.81 0.18 7.05
CA ALA A 119 13.94 0.54 6.19
C ALA A 119 13.68 1.82 5.39
N TRP A 120 12.40 2.14 5.19
CA TRP A 120 11.92 3.31 4.46
C TRP A 120 11.95 4.61 5.26
N TRP A 121 12.23 4.55 6.57
CA TRP A 121 12.43 5.72 7.44
C TRP A 121 13.87 6.21 7.51
N ARG A 122 14.83 5.46 6.94
CA ARG A 122 16.26 5.79 7.06
C ARG A 122 16.77 6.79 6.04
N GLU A 123 15.90 7.38 5.22
CA GLU A 123 16.22 8.60 4.47
C GLU A 123 15.83 9.80 5.33
N GLY A 124 16.71 10.19 6.25
CA GLY A 124 16.48 11.30 7.17
C GLY A 124 17.27 11.24 8.48
N GLY A 125 18.53 10.79 8.44
CA GLY A 125 19.46 10.83 9.57
C GLY A 125 20.79 11.44 9.15
#